data_AF-A0A3B1API6-F1
#
_entry.id   AF-A0A3B1API6-F1
#
_cell.length_a   1.000
_cell.length_b   1.000
_cell.length_c   1.000
_cell.angle_alpha   90.00
_cell.angle_beta   90.00
_cell.angle_gamma   90.00
#
_symmetry.space_group_name_H-M   'P 1'
#
loop_
_entity.id
_entity.type
_entity.pdbx_description
1 polymer ?
#
loop_
_entity_poly.entity_id
_entity_poly.type
_entity_poly.pdbx_seq_one_letter_code
_entity_poly.pdbx_strand_id
1 'polypeptide(L)'
;MSISALNTGINGINQGLNNMQRNASTIAQAVNNGINEGAIKRPMEVTSALVNLKQDALQIQASTKVVETVHEMIGSLLDVTA
;
A
#
# COMPACT_ATOMS: atom_id res chain seq x y z
N MET A 1 -20.01 13.82 -2.19
CA MET A 1 -18.60 13.87 -1.75
C MET A 1 -18.15 12.57 -1.06
N SER A 2 -19.00 11.88 -0.31
CA SER A 2 -18.69 10.59 0.34
C SER A 2 -18.43 9.45 -0.66
N ILE A 3 -19.22 9.33 -1.73
CA ILE A 3 -19.02 8.30 -2.78
C ILE A 3 -17.68 8.49 -3.53
N SER A 4 -17.29 9.75 -3.80
CA SER A 4 -16.00 10.04 -4.44
C SER A 4 -14.81 9.72 -3.53
N ALA A 5 -14.93 9.97 -2.22
CA ALA A 5 -13.90 9.61 -1.24
C ALA A 5 -13.79 8.08 -1.07
N LEU A 6 -14.91 7.35 -1.09
CA LEU A 6 -14.92 5.88 -1.07
C LEU A 6 -14.18 5.29 -2.27
N ASN A 7 -14.50 5.76 -3.49
CA ASN A 7 -13.83 5.31 -4.70
C ASN A 7 -12.33 5.62 -4.65
N THR A 8 -11.92 6.80 -4.17
CA THR A 8 -10.51 7.14 -3.98
C THR A 8 -9.83 6.22 -2.96
N GLY A 9 -10.49 5.89 -1.85
CA GLY A 9 -9.98 4.94 -0.86
C GLY A 9 -9.78 3.55 -1.47
N ILE A 10 -10.78 3.01 -2.16
CA ILE A 10 -10.69 1.69 -2.81
C ILE A 10 -9.58 1.68 -3.88
N ASN A 11 -9.50 2.72 -4.71
CA ASN A 11 -8.45 2.85 -5.72
C ASN A 11 -7.05 2.91 -5.09
N GLY A 12 -6.90 3.65 -3.99
CA GLY A 12 -5.63 3.74 -3.24
C GLY A 12 -5.20 2.40 -2.64
N ILE A 13 -6.15 1.61 -2.10
CA ILE A 13 -5.89 0.24 -1.62
C ILE A 13 -5.39 -0.63 -2.78
N ASN A 14 -6.12 -0.66 -3.90
CA ASN A 14 -5.75 -1.47 -5.07
C ASN A 14 -4.38 -1.07 -5.64
N GLN A 15 -4.10 0.22 -5.74
CA GLN A 15 -2.81 0.72 -6.21
C GLN A 15 -1.68 0.35 -5.25
N GLY A 16 -1.89 0.52 -3.95
CA GLY A 16 -0.92 0.14 -2.91
C GLY A 16 -0.60 -1.36 -2.93
N LEU A 17 -1.61 -2.22 -3.08
CA LEU A 17 -1.42 -3.68 -3.20
C LEU A 17 -0.60 -4.04 -4.45
N ASN A 18 -0.92 -3.42 -5.60
CA ASN A 18 -0.19 -3.63 -6.85
C ASN A 18 1.28 -3.17 -6.77
N ASN A 19 1.55 -2.07 -6.07
CA ASN A 19 2.92 -1.60 -5.83
C ASN A 19 3.65 -2.52 -4.85
N MET A 20 3.00 -2.92 -3.76
CA MET A 20 3.56 -3.79 -2.75
C MET A 20 3.99 -5.14 -3.34
N GLN A 21 3.15 -5.73 -4.19
CA GLN A 21 3.48 -6.97 -4.91
C GLN A 21 4.73 -6.82 -5.78
N ARG A 22 4.86 -5.68 -6.48
CA ARG A 22 6.04 -5.38 -7.32
C ARG A 22 7.29 -5.20 -6.48
N ASN A 23 7.22 -4.41 -5.41
CA ASN A 23 8.35 -4.17 -4.51
C ASN A 23 8.79 -5.45 -3.79
N ALA A 24 7.85 -6.30 -3.37
CA ALA A 24 8.15 -7.61 -2.81
C ALA A 24 8.86 -8.53 -3.82
N SER A 25 8.42 -8.53 -5.09
CA SER A 25 9.09 -9.28 -6.15
C SER A 25 10.52 -8.77 -6.40
N THR A 26 10.72 -7.46 -6.45
CA THR A 26 12.05 -6.84 -6.58
C THR A 26 12.98 -7.25 -5.43
N ILE A 27 12.48 -7.25 -4.18
CA ILE A 27 13.26 -7.72 -3.02
C ILE A 27 13.64 -9.18 -3.20
N ALA A 28 12.69 -10.06 -3.54
CA ALA A 28 12.95 -11.49 -3.72
C ALA A 28 13.97 -11.75 -4.83
N GLN A 29 13.89 -11.02 -5.96
CA GLN A 29 14.86 -11.11 -7.06
C GLN A 29 16.23 -10.60 -6.64
N ALA A 30 16.31 -9.46 -5.94
CA ALA A 30 17.56 -8.88 -5.48
C ALA A 30 18.29 -9.79 -4.46
N VAL A 31 17.53 -10.45 -3.59
CA VAL A 31 18.05 -11.47 -2.65
C VAL A 31 18.57 -12.69 -3.41
N ASN A 32 17.78 -13.28 -4.32
CA ASN A 32 18.17 -14.49 -5.06
C ASN A 32 19.37 -14.25 -5.99
N ASN A 33 19.41 -13.11 -6.68
CA ASN A 33 20.52 -12.79 -7.57
C ASN A 33 21.82 -12.53 -6.79
N GLY A 34 21.74 -12.15 -5.50
CA GLY A 34 22.91 -11.89 -4.65
C GLY A 34 23.69 -13.15 -4.29
N ILE A 35 23.04 -14.33 -4.39
CA ILE A 35 23.60 -15.63 -4.04
C ILE A 35 24.52 -16.15 -5.15
N ASN A 36 24.32 -15.74 -6.42
CA ASN A 36 25.01 -16.31 -7.57
C ASN A 36 26.28 -15.57 -8.02
N GLU A 37 26.51 -14.31 -7.61
CA GLU A 37 27.59 -13.48 -8.19
C GLU A 37 28.69 -13.00 -7.22
N GLY A 38 28.72 -13.48 -5.97
CA GLY A 38 29.86 -13.24 -5.07
C GLY A 38 30.19 -11.77 -4.73
N ALA A 39 29.35 -10.82 -5.11
CA ALA A 39 29.59 -9.40 -4.88
C ALA A 39 28.38 -8.71 -4.24
N ILE A 40 28.62 -8.19 -3.05
CA ILE A 40 27.81 -7.22 -2.32
C ILE A 40 27.73 -5.91 -3.14
N LYS A 41 26.99 -5.91 -4.25
CA LYS A 41 26.75 -4.71 -5.09
C LYS A 41 25.34 -4.17 -5.02
N ARG A 42 24.41 -4.83 -4.33
CA ARG A 42 22.99 -4.44 -4.26
C ARG A 42 22.37 -4.07 -2.89
N PRO A 43 23.10 -3.75 -1.79
CA PRO A 43 22.45 -3.36 -0.54
C PRO A 43 21.50 -2.16 -0.69
N MET A 44 21.83 -1.19 -1.54
CA MET A 44 20.98 -0.03 -1.80
C MET A 44 19.67 -0.39 -2.50
N GLU A 45 19.68 -1.29 -3.49
CA GLU A 45 18.45 -1.68 -4.21
C GLU A 45 17.46 -2.42 -3.30
N VAL A 46 17.97 -3.30 -2.45
CA VAL A 46 17.15 -4.00 -1.43
C VAL A 46 16.62 -3.00 -0.41
N THR A 47 17.45 -2.07 0.06
CA THR A 47 17.05 -1.04 1.03
C THR A 47 15.96 -0.13 0.45
N SER A 48 16.15 0.38 -0.77
CA SER A 48 15.15 1.20 -1.46
C SER A 48 13.85 0.44 -1.69
N ALA A 49 13.91 -0.83 -2.09
CA ALA A 49 12.72 -1.64 -2.28
C ALA A 49 11.97 -1.90 -0.94
N LEU A 50 12.68 -2.09 0.17
CA LEU A 50 12.09 -2.20 1.51
C LEU A 50 11.43 -0.90 1.98
N VAL A 51 12.07 0.25 1.72
CA VAL A 51 11.48 1.57 2.02
C VAL A 51 10.20 1.78 1.20
N ASN A 52 10.24 1.47 -0.09
CA ASN A 52 9.07 1.57 -0.96
C ASN A 52 7.95 0.62 -0.52
N LEU A 53 8.28 -0.61 -0.09
CA LEU A 53 7.30 -1.55 0.47
C LEU A 53 6.61 -0.97 1.72
N LYS A 54 7.37 -0.31 2.60
CA LYS A 54 6.80 0.36 3.78
C LYS A 54 5.91 1.55 3.39
N GLN A 55 6.30 2.31 2.37
CA GLN A 55 5.49 3.40 1.86
C GLN A 55 4.17 2.90 1.27
N ASP A 56 4.19 1.79 0.53
CA ASP A 56 2.97 1.16 0.00
C ASP A 56 2.05 0.70 1.14
N ALA A 57 2.60 0.11 2.21
CA ALA A 57 1.82 -0.28 3.37
C ALA A 57 1.13 0.91 4.05
N LEU A 58 1.84 2.04 4.20
CA LEU A 58 1.26 3.28 4.73
C LEU A 58 0.17 3.84 3.82
N GLN A 59 0.35 3.76 2.49
CA GLN A 59 -0.65 4.19 1.52
C GLN A 59 -1.93 3.35 1.63
N ILE A 60 -1.79 2.03 1.73
CA ILE A 60 -2.94 1.12 1.95
C ILE A 60 -3.65 1.49 3.26
N GLN A 61 -2.92 1.66 4.35
CA GLN A 61 -3.50 2.02 5.65
C GLN A 61 -4.25 3.36 5.61
N ALA A 62 -3.67 4.38 4.98
CA ALA A 62 -4.32 5.67 4.81
C ALA A 62 -5.60 5.56 3.98
N SER A 63 -5.56 4.80 2.90
CA SER A 63 -6.72 4.55 2.05
C SER A 63 -7.81 3.73 2.74
N THR A 64 -7.45 2.74 3.55
CA THR A 64 -8.39 2.01 4.43
C THR A 64 -9.03 2.96 5.43
N LYS A 65 -8.27 3.88 6.04
CA LYS A 65 -8.82 4.85 6.98
C LYS A 65 -9.84 5.79 6.33
N VAL A 66 -9.63 6.17 5.07
CA VAL A 66 -10.62 6.93 4.29
C VAL A 66 -11.91 6.13 4.14
N VAL A 67 -11.83 4.84 3.77
CA VAL A 67 -13.01 3.97 3.62
C VAL A 67 -13.76 3.83 4.95
N GLU A 68 -13.06 3.59 6.06
CA GLU A 68 -13.63 3.53 7.41
C GLU A 68 -14.36 4.82 7.76
N THR A 69 -13.72 5.96 7.55
CA THR A 69 -14.29 7.27 7.89
C THR A 69 -15.53 7.57 7.05
N VAL A 70 -15.54 7.18 5.77
CA VAL A 70 -16.74 7.29 4.92
C VAL A 70 -17.85 6.37 5.42
N HIS A 71 -17.53 5.15 5.84
CA HIS A 71 -18.50 4.22 6.42
C HIS A 71 -19.11 4.76 7.72
N GLU A 72 -18.28 5.25 8.64
CA GLU A 72 -18.71 5.89 9.89
C GLU A 72 -19.60 7.12 9.62
N MET A 73 -19.23 7.95 8.63
CA MET A 73 -20.03 9.12 8.24
C MET A 73 -21.40 8.72 7.67
N ILE A 74 -21.48 7.67 6.84
CA ILE A 74 -22.77 7.18 6.34
C ILE A 74 -23.60 6.62 7.49
N GLY A 75 -22.99 5.85 8.39
CA GLY A 75 -23.64 5.32 9.58
C GLY A 75 -24.23 6.41 10.47
N SER A 76 -23.45 7.46 10.76
CA SER A 76 -23.92 8.58 11.59
C SER A 76 -25.05 9.38 10.92
N LEU A 77 -25.01 9.58 9.60
CA LEU A 77 -26.10 10.24 8.87
C LEU A 77 -27.40 9.43 8.91
N LEU A 78 -27.31 8.10 8.79
CA LEU A 78 -28.47 7.22 8.90
C LEU A 78 -29.05 7.22 10.32
N ASP A 79 -28.19 7.18 11.34
CA ASP A 79 -28.59 7.21 12.75
C ASP A 79 -29.30 8.51 13.14
N VAL A 80 -28.85 9.66 12.60
CA VAL A 80 -29.52 10.96 12.80
C VAL A 80 -30.90 11.05 12.13
N THR A 81 -31.15 10.25 11.09
CA THR A 81 -32.40 10.27 10.32
C THR A 81 -33.43 9.26 10.84
N ALA A 82 -33.02 8.28 11.66
CA ALA A 82 -33.87 7.25 12.26
C ALA A 82 -34.57 7.76 13.55
#